data_AF-A0A7C2FHH4-F1
#
_entry.id   AF-A0A7C2FHH4-F1
#
_cell.length_a   1.000
_cell.length_b   1.000
_cell.length_c   1.000
_cell.angle_alpha   90.00
_cell.angle_beta   90.00
_cell.angle_gamma   90.00
#
_symmetry.space_group_name_H-M   'P 1'
#
loop_
_entity.id
_entity.type
_entity.pdbx_description
1 polymer ?
#
loop_
_entity_poly.entity_id
_entity_poly.type
_entity_poly.pdbx_seq_one_letter_code
_entity_poly.pdbx_strand_id
1 'polypeptide(L)'
;MRLYTSILIRVILLSECLEAIEMKTGARKKSGFSLVEVMIATGILTIGFAFIAGVFPVGIKLVASATETTMAPIVEQEAFAKIRLYGVDDSVLTAWPIDSGTGNPLTLVYGNAATTAAFNLDELDYPSAVVTDDKNYSWSAICRYVGGASGRDVEVTVFVSRKAGAGARPMPVKVGVLFNPLVPALLQIDPAANPRQILTGSTIVDDATGYVYEVVGRGATIDIIELDRDWAGGNGSVWVVPPAAGSSRNPCIGVYWHEPEGF
;
A
#
# COMPACT_ATOMS: atom_id res chain seq x y z
N MET A 1 -14.42 -7.18 20.43
CA MET A 1 -15.73 -6.95 21.11
C MET A 1 -15.68 -7.03 22.64
N ARG A 2 -14.91 -7.94 23.28
CA ARG A 2 -14.87 -8.08 24.75
C ARG A 2 -14.30 -6.89 25.53
N LEU A 3 -13.51 -6.02 24.89
CA LEU A 3 -12.95 -4.83 25.53
C LEU A 3 -13.98 -3.71 25.77
N TYR A 4 -14.94 -3.55 24.85
CA TYR A 4 -15.98 -2.51 24.94
C TYR A 4 -16.96 -2.77 26.08
N THR A 5 -17.35 -4.03 26.30
CA THR A 5 -18.23 -4.41 27.43
C THR A 5 -17.55 -4.17 28.77
N SER A 6 -16.23 -4.37 28.87
CA SER A 6 -15.51 -4.12 30.13
C SER A 6 -15.39 -2.63 30.47
N ILE A 7 -15.30 -1.75 29.47
CA ILE A 7 -15.26 -0.30 29.70
C ILE A 7 -16.66 0.21 30.10
N LEU A 8 -17.71 -0.26 29.42
CA LEU A 8 -19.09 0.14 29.72
C LEU A 8 -19.52 -0.23 31.15
N ILE A 9 -19.17 -1.45 31.61
CA ILE A 9 -19.48 -1.93 32.96
C ILE A 9 -18.78 -1.09 34.03
N ARG A 10 -17.54 -0.63 33.79
CA ARG A 10 -16.82 0.22 34.74
C ARG A 10 -17.40 1.63 34.84
N VAL A 11 -17.89 2.19 33.72
CA VAL A 11 -18.56 3.50 33.72
C VAL A 11 -19.90 3.44 34.47
N ILE A 12 -20.65 2.35 34.30
CA ILE A 12 -21.93 2.14 35.01
C ILE A 12 -21.69 1.94 36.52
N LEU A 13 -20.70 1.13 36.92
CA LEU A 13 -20.37 0.95 38.34
C LEU A 13 -19.83 2.22 39.00
N LEU A 14 -19.10 3.07 38.26
CA LEU A 14 -18.69 4.39 38.76
C LEU A 14 -19.88 5.32 38.97
N SER A 15 -20.91 5.24 38.13
CA SER A 15 -22.16 5.99 38.29
C SER A 15 -22.91 5.57 39.56
N GLU A 16 -23.07 4.27 39.82
CA GLU A 16 -23.76 3.77 41.02
C GLU A 16 -22.96 4.04 42.31
N CYS A 17 -21.62 3.95 42.26
CA CYS A 17 -20.79 4.34 43.39
C CYS A 17 -20.86 5.85 43.69
N LEU A 18 -21.10 6.70 42.68
CA LEU A 18 -21.26 8.14 42.88
C LEU A 18 -22.57 8.46 43.63
N GLU A 19 -23.65 7.74 43.34
CA GLU A 19 -24.92 7.88 44.06
C GLU A 19 -24.84 7.40 45.52
N ALA A 20 -24.08 6.33 45.80
CA ALA A 20 -23.93 5.80 47.16
C ALA A 20 -23.15 6.73 48.10
N ILE A 21 -22.25 7.57 47.58
CA ILE A 21 -21.43 8.50 48.38
C ILE A 21 -22.24 9.73 48.82
N GLU A 22 -23.36 10.06 48.16
CA GLU A 22 -24.14 11.26 48.50
C GLU A 22 -24.97 11.15 49.79
N MET A 23 -25.13 9.95 50.37
CA MET A 23 -26.17 9.69 51.38
C MET A 23 -25.75 9.88 52.86
N LYS A 24 -24.58 10.45 53.16
CA LYS A 24 -24.13 10.56 54.57
C LYS A 24 -23.36 11.83 54.92
N THR A 25 -23.93 13.01 54.66
CA THR A 25 -23.47 14.25 55.30
C THR A 25 -24.64 15.16 55.69
N GLY A 26 -24.62 15.61 56.96
CA GLY A 26 -25.66 16.47 57.53
C GLY A 26 -25.84 17.79 56.78
N ALA A 27 -27.06 18.33 56.87
CA ALA A 27 -27.56 19.51 56.18
C ALA A 27 -26.67 20.76 56.37
N ARG A 28 -25.61 20.88 55.57
CA ARG A 28 -24.98 22.16 55.22
C ARG A 28 -25.70 22.67 53.99
N LYS A 29 -26.10 23.95 54.00
CA LYS A 29 -26.58 24.68 52.81
C LYS A 29 -25.60 24.43 51.66
N LYS A 30 -25.96 23.56 50.71
CA LYS A 30 -25.19 23.34 49.48
C LYS A 30 -25.34 24.62 48.64
N SER A 31 -24.31 25.45 48.59
CA SER A 31 -24.23 26.51 47.58
C SER A 31 -24.15 25.81 46.23
N GLY A 32 -25.17 25.98 45.38
CA GLY A 32 -25.13 25.49 44.00
C GLY A 32 -23.90 26.05 43.28
N PHE A 33 -23.33 25.27 42.37
CA PHE A 33 -22.23 25.72 41.51
C PHE A 33 -22.62 27.05 40.85
N SER A 34 -21.68 27.99 40.86
CA SER A 34 -21.87 29.26 40.15
C SER A 34 -22.01 28.95 38.66
N LEU A 35 -22.96 29.61 37.98
CA LEU A 35 -23.16 29.46 36.53
C LEU A 35 -21.85 29.70 35.74
N VAL A 36 -21.02 30.64 36.22
CA VAL A 36 -19.71 30.94 35.63
C VAL A 36 -18.76 29.74 35.72
N GLU A 37 -18.76 29.01 36.82
CA GLU A 37 -17.90 27.84 37.03
C GLU A 37 -18.28 26.70 36.07
N VAL A 38 -19.59 26.46 35.90
CA VAL A 38 -20.10 25.47 34.93
C VAL A 38 -19.75 25.87 33.50
N MET A 39 -19.83 27.15 33.16
CA MET A 39 -19.41 27.64 31.84
C MET A 39 -17.91 27.47 31.60
N ILE A 40 -17.08 27.77 32.61
CA ILE A 40 -15.62 27.55 32.52
C ILE A 40 -15.31 26.06 32.34
N ALA A 41 -15.95 25.19 33.13
CA ALA A 41 -15.77 23.74 33.02
C ALA A 41 -16.19 23.22 31.64
N THR A 42 -17.33 23.67 31.12
CA THR A 42 -17.82 23.31 29.79
C THR A 42 -16.89 23.81 28.68
N GLY A 43 -16.31 25.00 28.84
CA GLY A 43 -15.33 25.56 27.91
C GLY A 43 -14.07 24.71 27.80
N ILE A 44 -13.47 24.34 28.95
CA ILE A 44 -12.30 23.47 29.00
C ILE A 44 -12.62 22.09 28.42
N LEU A 45 -13.79 21.54 28.76
CA LEU A 45 -14.26 20.25 28.23
C LEU A 45 -14.39 20.28 26.70
N THR A 46 -14.98 21.33 26.14
CA THR A 46 -15.18 21.48 24.70
C THR A 46 -13.84 21.59 23.96
N ILE A 47 -12.90 22.37 24.50
CA ILE A 47 -11.54 22.48 23.95
C ILE A 47 -10.85 21.11 23.99
N GLY A 48 -10.95 20.37 25.10
CA GLY A 48 -10.38 19.01 25.23
C GLY A 48 -10.91 18.04 24.18
N PHE A 49 -12.24 18.02 23.96
CA PHE A 49 -12.82 17.18 22.91
C PHE A 49 -12.40 17.58 21.50
N ALA A 50 -12.28 18.88 21.22
CA ALA A 50 -11.78 19.36 19.93
C ALA A 50 -10.35 18.89 19.66
N PHE A 51 -9.47 18.89 20.66
CA PHE A 51 -8.11 18.34 20.54
C PHE A 51 -8.12 16.84 20.26
N ILE A 52 -8.93 16.06 20.98
CA ILE A 52 -9.03 14.61 20.76
C ILE A 52 -9.55 14.31 19.34
N ALA A 53 -10.56 15.05 18.89
CA ALA A 53 -11.12 14.92 17.55
C ALA A 53 -10.08 15.24 16.44
N GLY A 54 -9.17 16.18 16.69
CA GLY A 54 -8.09 16.52 15.76
C GLY A 54 -6.96 15.47 15.72
N VAL A 55 -6.54 14.96 16.88
CA VAL A 55 -5.38 14.06 16.99
C VAL A 55 -5.73 12.62 16.59
N PHE A 56 -6.96 12.16 16.86
CA PHE A 56 -7.34 10.77 16.66
C PHE A 56 -7.24 10.30 15.19
N PRO A 57 -7.75 11.04 14.17
CA PRO A 57 -7.61 10.63 12.77
C PRO A 57 -6.16 10.58 12.30
N VAL A 58 -5.32 11.48 12.80
CA VAL A 58 -3.88 11.51 12.48
C VAL A 58 -3.19 10.27 13.06
N GLY A 59 -3.48 9.94 14.32
CA GLY A 59 -2.95 8.73 14.96
C GLY A 59 -3.29 7.46 14.19
N ILE A 60 -4.53 7.30 13.72
CA ILE A 60 -4.93 6.13 12.92
C ILE A 60 -4.14 6.05 11.61
N LYS A 61 -3.98 7.17 10.90
CA LYS A 61 -3.22 7.20 9.64
C LYS A 61 -1.75 6.81 9.84
N LEU A 62 -1.12 7.35 10.88
CA LEU A 62 0.29 7.06 11.19
C LEU A 62 0.47 5.59 11.60
N VAL A 63 -0.43 5.04 12.41
CA VAL A 63 -0.37 3.61 12.80
C VAL A 63 -0.57 2.71 11.59
N ALA A 64 -1.51 3.03 10.70
CA ALA A 64 -1.72 2.26 9.48
C ALA A 64 -0.47 2.26 8.59
N SER A 65 0.13 3.44 8.36
CA SER A 65 1.36 3.59 7.59
C SER A 65 2.53 2.83 8.23
N ALA A 66 2.73 2.96 9.54
CA ALA A 66 3.79 2.23 10.25
C ALA A 66 3.60 0.70 10.18
N THR A 67 2.36 0.23 10.24
CA THR A 67 2.04 -1.20 10.07
C THR A 67 2.33 -1.66 8.65
N GLU A 68 1.97 -0.86 7.65
CA GLU A 68 2.25 -1.14 6.23
C GLU A 68 3.77 -1.23 5.97
N THR A 69 4.57 -0.28 6.47
CA THR A 69 6.03 -0.29 6.32
C THR A 69 6.72 -1.45 7.05
N THR A 70 6.16 -1.92 8.18
CA THR A 70 6.74 -3.05 8.94
C THR A 70 6.32 -4.41 8.41
N MET A 71 5.14 -4.52 7.79
CA MET A 71 4.64 -5.76 7.20
C MET A 71 5.20 -6.02 5.81
N ALA A 72 5.43 -4.98 5.01
CA ALA A 72 5.80 -5.14 3.61
C ALA A 72 7.11 -5.95 3.39
N PRO A 73 8.19 -5.76 4.17
CA PRO A 73 9.39 -6.60 4.06
C PRO A 73 9.14 -8.08 4.39
N ILE A 74 8.21 -8.37 5.30
CA ILE A 74 7.88 -9.76 5.67
C ILE A 74 7.14 -10.44 4.51
N VAL A 75 6.18 -9.73 3.91
CA VAL A 75 5.44 -10.23 2.74
C VAL A 75 6.38 -10.45 1.56
N GLU A 76 7.34 -9.53 1.37
CA GLU A 76 8.36 -9.63 0.34
C GLU A 76 9.28 -10.84 0.52
N GLN A 77 9.80 -11.08 1.73
CA GLN A 77 10.63 -12.26 1.98
C GLN A 77 9.90 -13.57 1.68
N GLU A 78 8.60 -13.65 2.01
CA GLU A 78 7.79 -14.81 1.68
C GLU A 78 7.58 -14.95 0.17
N ALA A 79 7.25 -13.85 -0.51
CA ALA A 79 7.11 -13.81 -1.97
C ALA A 79 8.39 -14.30 -2.65
N PHE A 80 9.54 -13.80 -2.20
CA PHE A 80 10.83 -14.17 -2.75
C PHE A 80 11.18 -15.63 -2.48
N ALA A 81 10.92 -16.14 -1.27
CA ALA A 81 11.10 -17.55 -0.96
C ALA A 81 10.26 -18.45 -1.87
N LYS A 82 9.03 -18.03 -2.20
CA LYS A 82 8.17 -18.75 -3.15
C LYS A 82 8.69 -18.71 -4.57
N ILE A 83 9.13 -17.56 -5.05
CA ILE A 83 9.73 -17.42 -6.39
C ILE A 83 10.96 -18.33 -6.51
N ARG A 84 11.78 -18.42 -5.45
CA ARG A 84 12.91 -19.36 -5.39
C ARG A 84 12.48 -20.83 -5.35
N LEU A 85 11.41 -21.16 -4.62
CA LEU A 85 10.94 -22.53 -4.45
C LEU A 85 10.28 -23.10 -5.70
N TYR A 86 9.37 -22.34 -6.31
CA TYR A 86 8.68 -22.74 -7.53
C TYR A 86 9.56 -22.56 -8.78
N GLY A 87 10.67 -21.84 -8.63
CA GLY A 87 11.53 -21.43 -9.72
C GLY A 87 10.80 -20.47 -10.66
N VAL A 88 11.53 -20.04 -11.68
CA VAL A 88 10.91 -19.48 -12.86
C VAL A 88 11.08 -20.52 -13.96
N ASP A 89 9.98 -21.12 -14.41
CA ASP A 89 10.04 -22.11 -15.47
C ASP A 89 10.48 -21.40 -16.77
N ASP A 90 11.68 -21.74 -17.26
CA ASP A 90 12.26 -21.19 -18.49
C ASP A 90 11.30 -21.34 -19.69
N SER A 91 10.43 -22.36 -19.68
CA SER A 91 9.41 -22.56 -20.71
C SER A 91 8.26 -21.55 -20.67
N VAL A 92 8.00 -20.94 -19.50
CA VAL A 92 6.98 -19.88 -19.32
C VAL A 92 7.56 -18.50 -19.68
N LEU A 93 8.85 -18.27 -19.39
CA LEU A 93 9.54 -17.02 -19.74
C LEU A 93 9.70 -16.82 -21.25
N THR A 94 9.66 -17.90 -22.03
CA THR A 94 9.76 -17.84 -23.50
C THR A 94 8.43 -17.62 -24.20
N ALA A 95 7.29 -17.74 -23.50
CA ALA A 95 5.99 -17.88 -24.14
C ALA A 95 5.01 -16.71 -24.00
N TRP A 96 5.30 -15.63 -23.25
CA TRP A 96 4.25 -14.65 -22.93
C TRP A 96 4.70 -13.21 -22.58
N PRO A 97 4.08 -12.17 -23.18
CA PRO A 97 3.91 -11.98 -24.61
C PRO A 97 5.19 -11.37 -25.22
N ILE A 98 5.65 -12.01 -26.29
CA ILE A 98 6.44 -11.36 -27.32
C ILE A 98 5.56 -10.26 -27.92
N ASP A 99 5.73 -9.01 -27.51
CA ASP A 99 5.60 -7.92 -28.48
C ASP A 99 6.68 -8.20 -29.51
N SER A 100 6.27 -8.63 -30.70
CA SER A 100 7.13 -9.14 -31.77
C SER A 100 8.03 -8.07 -32.41
N GLY A 101 8.66 -7.21 -31.62
CA GLY A 101 9.52 -6.13 -32.12
C GLY A 101 10.58 -5.56 -31.18
N THR A 102 10.52 -5.76 -29.86
CA THR A 102 11.48 -5.10 -28.94
C THR A 102 11.87 -6.02 -27.80
N GLY A 103 13.07 -6.60 -27.88
CA GLY A 103 13.60 -7.55 -26.92
C GLY A 103 13.90 -6.96 -25.54
N ASN A 104 12.88 -6.83 -24.70
CA ASN A 104 13.04 -6.57 -23.27
C ASN A 104 12.41 -7.71 -22.45
N PRO A 105 13.18 -8.40 -21.58
CA PRO A 105 12.74 -9.62 -20.90
C PRO A 105 12.13 -9.37 -19.51
N LEU A 106 11.20 -8.42 -19.36
CA LEU A 106 10.42 -8.31 -18.12
C LEU A 106 9.12 -9.08 -18.26
N THR A 107 9.04 -10.22 -17.58
CA THR A 107 7.85 -11.07 -17.54
C THR A 107 7.15 -10.87 -16.19
N LEU A 108 5.86 -10.55 -16.21
CA LEU A 108 5.01 -10.63 -15.03
C LEU A 108 4.77 -12.11 -14.71
N VAL A 109 5.61 -12.69 -13.84
CA VAL A 109 5.57 -14.14 -13.58
C VAL A 109 4.43 -14.50 -12.63
N TYR A 110 4.02 -13.60 -11.73
CA TYR A 110 3.05 -13.90 -10.67
C TYR A 110 1.92 -12.86 -10.62
N GLY A 111 0.70 -13.28 -11.03
CA GLY A 111 -0.52 -12.47 -10.94
C GLY A 111 -1.50 -12.63 -12.10
N ASN A 112 -1.09 -13.16 -13.26
CA ASN A 112 -2.00 -13.38 -14.38
C ASN A 112 -2.59 -14.81 -14.35
N ALA A 113 -3.91 -14.95 -14.51
CA ALA A 113 -4.61 -16.23 -14.52
C ALA A 113 -4.19 -17.15 -15.69
N ALA A 114 -3.48 -16.63 -16.70
CA ALA A 114 -3.14 -17.38 -17.91
C ALA A 114 -1.95 -18.35 -17.78
N THR A 115 -1.03 -18.13 -16.82
CA THR A 115 0.17 -18.98 -16.60
C THR A 115 0.05 -19.92 -15.40
N THR A 116 -1.10 -19.92 -14.72
CA THR A 116 -1.32 -20.57 -13.42
C THR A 116 -1.96 -21.95 -13.51
N ALA A 117 -1.50 -22.81 -14.45
CA ALA A 117 -1.92 -24.22 -14.40
C ALA A 117 -1.40 -24.95 -13.15
N ALA A 118 -0.42 -24.38 -12.41
CA ALA A 118 0.18 -25.01 -11.23
C ALA A 118 0.29 -24.12 -9.97
N PHE A 119 0.04 -22.81 -10.04
CA PHE A 119 0.23 -21.90 -8.89
C PHE A 119 -1.12 -21.52 -8.27
N ASN A 120 -1.32 -21.86 -7.00
CA ASN A 120 -2.53 -21.48 -6.28
C ASN A 120 -2.54 -19.97 -6.06
N LEU A 121 -3.52 -19.29 -6.66
CA LEU A 121 -3.70 -17.86 -6.54
C LEU A 121 -3.79 -17.41 -5.06
N ASP A 122 -4.31 -18.23 -4.15
CA ASP A 122 -4.38 -17.90 -2.72
C ASP A 122 -3.01 -17.81 -2.02
N GLU A 123 -1.93 -18.27 -2.67
CA GLU A 123 -0.56 -18.11 -2.19
C GLU A 123 0.01 -16.70 -2.45
N LEU A 124 -0.64 -15.90 -3.30
CA LEU A 124 -0.29 -14.49 -3.50
C LEU A 124 -0.76 -13.59 -2.36
N ASP A 125 -1.59 -14.11 -1.46
CA ASP A 125 -2.12 -13.37 -0.33
C ASP A 125 -1.36 -13.76 0.96
N TYR A 126 -1.05 -12.77 1.79
CA TYR A 126 -0.34 -12.95 3.06
C TYR A 126 -1.29 -12.78 4.27
N PRO A 127 -1.19 -13.65 5.29
CA PRO A 127 -0.28 -14.80 5.39
C PRO A 127 -0.76 -15.98 4.52
N SER A 128 0.15 -16.67 3.84
CA SER A 128 -0.26 -17.77 2.95
C SER A 128 -0.65 -19.05 3.66
N ALA A 129 -0.09 -19.32 4.84
CA ALA A 129 -0.37 -20.51 5.63
C ALA A 129 -1.79 -20.52 6.26
N VAL A 130 -2.48 -19.38 6.26
CA VAL A 130 -3.77 -19.21 6.92
C VAL A 130 -4.88 -19.29 5.86
N VAL A 131 -5.76 -20.28 5.98
CA VAL A 131 -6.91 -20.48 5.07
C VAL A 131 -8.13 -19.63 5.50
N THR A 132 -7.91 -18.57 6.28
CA THR A 132 -8.99 -17.65 6.69
C THR A 132 -9.07 -16.46 5.74
N ASP A 133 -10.23 -15.80 5.73
CA ASP A 133 -10.47 -14.58 4.95
C ASP A 133 -9.68 -13.36 5.45
N ASP A 134 -8.88 -13.49 6.52
CA ASP A 134 -8.18 -12.39 7.20
C ASP A 134 -6.88 -11.94 6.48
N LYS A 135 -6.70 -12.33 5.21
CA LYS A 135 -5.54 -11.92 4.41
C LYS A 135 -5.69 -10.46 3.98
N ASN A 136 -4.86 -9.59 4.55
CA ASN A 136 -4.93 -8.14 4.35
C ASN A 136 -3.95 -7.63 3.28
N TYR A 137 -2.96 -8.44 2.93
CA TYR A 137 -1.90 -8.08 2.00
C TYR A 137 -1.86 -9.09 0.85
N SER A 138 -1.51 -8.59 -0.33
CA SER A 138 -1.28 -9.39 -1.52
C SER A 138 0.03 -8.94 -2.16
N TRP A 139 0.73 -9.84 -2.81
CA TRP A 139 1.94 -9.50 -3.55
C TRP A 139 1.83 -9.95 -5.00
N SER A 140 2.62 -9.29 -5.84
CA SER A 140 2.84 -9.66 -7.24
C SER A 140 4.30 -9.40 -7.56
N ALA A 141 4.85 -10.06 -8.56
CA ALA A 141 6.25 -9.91 -8.88
C ALA A 141 6.49 -9.89 -10.38
N ILE A 142 7.44 -9.06 -10.79
CA ILE A 142 7.99 -9.02 -12.13
C ILE A 142 9.41 -9.59 -12.05
N CYS A 143 9.75 -10.48 -12.96
CA CYS A 143 11.07 -11.07 -13.06
C CYS A 143 11.71 -10.67 -14.38
N ARG A 144 13.02 -10.43 -14.37
CA ARG A 144 13.82 -10.16 -15.57
C ARG A 144 15.18 -10.82 -15.52
N TYR A 145 15.71 -11.21 -16.67
CA TYR A 145 17.09 -11.67 -16.74
C TYR A 145 18.07 -10.50 -16.75
N VAL A 146 19.08 -10.57 -15.90
CA VAL A 146 20.23 -9.66 -15.90
C VAL A 146 21.23 -10.17 -16.92
N GLY A 147 21.62 -9.31 -17.87
CA GLY A 147 22.54 -9.69 -18.97
C GLY A 147 21.87 -10.29 -20.20
N GLY A 148 20.54 -10.16 -20.33
CA GLY A 148 19.77 -10.62 -21.50
C GLY A 148 19.39 -12.10 -21.44
N ALA A 149 18.90 -12.65 -22.57
CA ALA A 149 18.32 -14.00 -22.64
C ALA A 149 19.30 -15.16 -22.33
N SER A 150 20.60 -14.87 -22.26
CA SER A 150 21.66 -15.82 -21.88
C SER A 150 22.09 -15.69 -20.41
N GLY A 151 21.58 -14.70 -19.69
CA GLY A 151 21.84 -14.51 -18.27
C GLY A 151 21.16 -15.60 -17.44
N ARG A 152 21.88 -16.18 -16.48
CA ARG A 152 21.29 -17.09 -15.47
C ARG A 152 20.74 -16.34 -14.27
N ASP A 153 21.12 -15.08 -14.16
CA ASP A 153 20.81 -14.21 -13.06
C ASP A 153 19.45 -13.57 -13.31
N VAL A 154 18.51 -13.79 -12.39
CA VAL A 154 17.16 -13.23 -12.45
C VAL A 154 17.02 -12.15 -11.40
N GLU A 155 16.74 -10.94 -11.85
CA GLU A 155 16.32 -9.84 -10.99
C GLU A 155 14.82 -9.89 -10.78
N VAL A 156 14.41 -9.82 -9.52
CA VAL A 156 13.02 -9.93 -9.11
C VAL A 156 12.59 -8.63 -8.45
N THR A 157 11.49 -8.07 -8.93
CA THR A 157 10.85 -6.89 -8.38
C THR A 157 9.50 -7.28 -7.80
N VAL A 158 9.37 -7.25 -6.48
CA VAL A 158 8.14 -7.61 -5.76
C VAL A 158 7.36 -6.36 -5.40
N PHE A 159 6.09 -6.34 -5.80
CA PHE A 159 5.11 -5.33 -5.44
C PHE A 159 4.24 -5.85 -4.31
N VAL A 160 4.37 -5.25 -3.13
CA VAL A 160 3.52 -5.57 -1.98
C VAL A 160 2.39 -4.56 -1.92
N SER A 161 1.16 -5.05 -1.79
CA SER A 161 -0.01 -4.20 -1.77
C SER A 161 -1.03 -4.61 -0.72
N ARG A 162 -1.87 -3.65 -0.32
CA ARG A 162 -3.04 -3.94 0.51
C ARG A 162 -4.16 -4.51 -0.36
N LYS A 163 -4.87 -5.52 0.17
CA LYS A 163 -6.06 -6.08 -0.48
C LYS A 163 -7.13 -4.99 -0.63
N ALA A 164 -7.63 -4.79 -1.84
CA ALA A 164 -8.49 -3.66 -2.17
C ALA A 164 -10.00 -3.98 -2.16
N GLY A 165 -10.39 -5.11 -1.57
CA GLY A 165 -11.77 -5.58 -1.49
C GLY A 165 -11.88 -7.07 -1.79
N ALA A 166 -13.11 -7.60 -1.81
CA ALA A 166 -13.36 -9.01 -2.13
C ALA A 166 -12.95 -9.29 -3.59
N GLY A 167 -11.91 -10.11 -3.77
CA GLY A 167 -11.42 -10.57 -5.08
C GLY A 167 -10.58 -9.57 -5.89
N ALA A 168 -10.48 -8.31 -5.46
CA ALA A 168 -9.67 -7.31 -6.15
C ALA A 168 -8.21 -7.40 -5.69
N ARG A 169 -7.36 -7.94 -6.57
CA ARG A 169 -5.91 -7.96 -6.38
C ARG A 169 -5.28 -6.84 -7.19
N PRO A 170 -4.54 -5.93 -6.54
CA PRO A 170 -3.72 -4.96 -7.25
C PRO A 170 -2.67 -5.69 -8.10
N MET A 171 -2.77 -5.53 -9.42
CA MET A 171 -1.85 -6.14 -10.39
C MET A 171 -1.02 -5.05 -11.06
N PRO A 172 0.29 -5.23 -11.24
CA PRO A 172 1.11 -4.32 -12.01
C PRO A 172 0.60 -4.22 -13.45
N VAL A 173 0.47 -3.01 -13.95
CA VAL A 173 0.07 -2.69 -15.33
C VAL A 173 1.20 -1.93 -16.00
N LYS A 174 1.48 -2.29 -17.25
CA LYS A 174 2.45 -1.59 -18.09
C LYS A 174 1.79 -0.35 -18.71
N VAL A 175 2.45 0.80 -18.56
CA VAL A 175 1.97 2.11 -19.01
C VAL A 175 3.04 2.78 -19.85
N GLY A 176 2.70 3.20 -21.07
CA GLY A 176 3.62 3.93 -21.95
C GLY A 176 3.96 5.31 -21.40
N VAL A 177 5.23 5.71 -21.49
CA VAL A 177 5.72 7.03 -21.08
C VAL A 177 6.63 7.64 -22.14
N LEU A 178 6.52 8.95 -22.28
CA LEU A 178 7.32 9.82 -23.13
C LEU A 178 8.25 10.65 -22.24
N PHE A 179 9.53 10.64 -22.60
CA PHE A 179 10.60 11.32 -21.90
C PHE A 179 11.02 12.59 -22.65
N ASN A 180 11.17 13.68 -21.91
CA ASN A 180 11.75 14.92 -22.41
C ASN A 180 13.13 15.16 -21.77
N PRO A 181 14.24 15.06 -22.53
CA PRO A 181 15.59 15.21 -21.97
C PRO A 181 15.88 16.62 -21.45
N LEU A 182 15.08 17.62 -21.81
CA LEU A 182 15.22 18.98 -21.29
C LEU A 182 14.71 19.14 -19.85
N VAL A 183 13.84 18.23 -19.41
CA VAL A 183 13.27 18.25 -18.06
C VAL A 183 13.22 16.81 -17.51
N PRO A 184 14.36 16.25 -17.08
CA PRO A 184 14.48 14.81 -16.83
C PRO A 184 13.65 14.31 -15.64
N ALA A 185 13.23 15.18 -14.73
CA ALA A 185 12.35 14.82 -13.62
C ALA A 185 10.85 14.73 -14.02
N LEU A 186 10.49 15.12 -15.25
CA LEU A 186 9.11 15.08 -15.75
C LEU A 186 8.94 14.00 -16.82
N LEU A 187 7.92 13.16 -16.63
CA LEU A 187 7.47 12.21 -17.63
C LEU A 187 6.08 12.56 -18.11
N GLN A 188 5.85 12.39 -19.41
CA GLN A 188 4.53 12.49 -20.00
C GLN A 188 3.97 11.08 -20.20
N ILE A 189 2.81 10.78 -19.62
CA ILE A 189 2.07 9.54 -19.86
C ILE A 189 1.63 9.54 -21.33
N ASP A 190 1.83 8.42 -22.02
CA ASP A 190 1.35 8.24 -23.38
C ASP A 190 -0.17 8.48 -23.42
N PRO A 191 -0.69 9.40 -24.25
CA PRO A 191 -2.12 9.67 -24.35
C PRO A 191 -2.95 8.44 -24.78
N ALA A 192 -2.34 7.42 -25.37
CA ALA A 192 -3.00 6.14 -25.64
C ALA A 192 -3.21 5.29 -24.36
N ALA A 193 -2.44 5.54 -23.31
CA ALA A 193 -2.59 4.88 -22.01
C ALA A 193 -3.64 5.58 -21.14
N ASN A 194 -4.06 4.94 -20.06
CA ASN A 194 -5.03 5.53 -19.12
C ASN A 194 -4.30 6.34 -18.04
N PRO A 195 -4.29 7.69 -18.08
CA PRO A 195 -3.55 8.51 -17.12
C PRO A 195 -4.06 8.38 -15.68
N ARG A 196 -5.21 7.74 -15.44
CA ARG A 196 -5.73 7.48 -14.09
C ARG A 196 -5.04 6.32 -13.39
N GLN A 197 -4.17 5.57 -14.08
CA GLN A 197 -3.44 4.44 -13.49
C GLN A 197 -2.27 4.89 -12.61
N ILE A 198 -1.69 6.07 -12.90
CA ILE A 198 -0.59 6.65 -12.13
C ILE A 198 -1.12 7.82 -11.32
N LEU A 199 -1.05 7.72 -9.99
CA LEU A 199 -1.42 8.77 -9.05
C LEU A 199 -0.18 9.37 -8.37
N THR A 200 -0.33 10.53 -7.76
CA THR A 200 0.68 11.07 -6.84
C THR A 200 0.92 10.10 -5.68
N GLY A 201 2.18 9.91 -5.32
CA GLY A 201 2.68 8.92 -4.37
C GLY A 201 2.69 7.49 -4.91
N SER A 202 2.49 7.27 -6.22
CA SER A 202 2.62 5.92 -6.80
C SER A 202 4.10 5.58 -6.97
N THR A 203 4.45 4.33 -6.70
CA THR A 203 5.75 3.78 -7.09
C THR A 203 5.66 3.21 -8.49
N ILE A 204 6.57 3.61 -9.37
CA ILE A 204 6.68 3.12 -10.74
C ILE A 204 8.04 2.45 -10.94
N VAL A 205 8.09 1.46 -11.83
CA VAL A 205 9.32 0.72 -12.15
C VAL A 205 9.57 0.84 -13.65
N ASP A 206 10.76 1.28 -14.04
CA ASP A 206 11.14 1.38 -15.45
C ASP A 206 11.16 0.00 -16.13
N ASP A 207 10.52 -0.15 -17.29
CA ASP A 207 10.58 -1.40 -18.05
C ASP A 207 11.96 -1.63 -18.70
N ALA A 208 12.83 -0.62 -18.84
CA ALA A 208 14.15 -0.83 -19.42
C ALA A 208 15.22 -1.14 -18.35
N THR A 209 15.32 -0.27 -17.36
CA THR A 209 16.36 -0.35 -16.32
C THR A 209 15.88 -1.01 -15.04
N GLY A 210 14.56 -1.12 -14.84
CA GLY A 210 13.89 -1.48 -13.60
C GLY A 210 14.32 -0.73 -12.36
N TYR A 211 14.84 0.48 -12.55
CA TYR A 211 14.90 1.47 -11.50
C TYR A 211 13.49 1.80 -11.00
N VAL A 212 13.42 2.00 -9.69
CA VAL A 212 12.20 2.33 -8.97
C VAL A 212 12.17 3.84 -8.72
N TYR A 213 11.05 4.45 -9.10
CA TYR A 213 10.81 5.89 -8.95
C TYR A 213 9.52 6.11 -8.14
N GLU A 214 9.46 7.24 -7.44
CA GLU A 214 8.25 7.70 -6.77
C GLU A 214 7.68 8.91 -7.50
N VAL A 215 6.37 8.90 -7.73
CA VAL A 215 5.66 10.02 -8.35
C VAL A 215 5.36 11.08 -7.28
N VAL A 216 6.16 12.12 -7.20
CA VAL A 216 6.03 13.21 -6.21
C VAL A 216 4.85 14.12 -6.53
N GLY A 217 4.56 14.32 -7.81
CA GLY A 217 3.59 15.31 -8.26
C GLY A 217 2.94 14.95 -9.59
N ARG A 218 1.85 15.67 -9.90
CA ARG A 218 1.27 15.70 -11.24
C ARG A 218 1.24 17.15 -11.71
N GLY A 219 1.59 17.35 -12.98
CA GLY A 219 1.52 18.66 -13.61
C GLY A 219 0.09 19.18 -13.73
N ALA A 220 -0.06 20.41 -14.23
CA ALA A 220 -1.36 21.02 -14.47
C ALA A 220 -2.22 20.21 -15.47
N THR A 221 -1.56 19.51 -16.39
CA THR A 221 -2.18 18.51 -17.25
C THR A 221 -2.02 17.15 -16.59
N ILE A 222 -3.10 16.36 -16.55
CA ILE A 222 -3.07 15.03 -15.93
C ILE A 222 -2.00 14.12 -16.56
N ASP A 223 -1.61 14.35 -17.79
CA ASP A 223 -0.65 13.49 -18.49
C ASP A 223 0.81 13.73 -18.07
N ILE A 224 1.12 14.71 -17.23
CA ILE A 224 2.50 14.95 -16.77
C ILE A 224 2.64 14.50 -15.32
N ILE A 225 3.65 13.67 -15.05
CA ILE A 225 4.04 13.23 -13.72
C ILE A 225 5.44 13.75 -13.38
N GLU A 226 5.64 14.10 -12.11
CA GLU A 226 6.92 14.54 -11.56
C GLU A 226 7.50 13.43 -10.68
N LEU A 227 8.76 13.09 -10.90
CA LEU A 227 9.47 12.02 -10.20
C LEU A 227 10.31 12.56 -9.03
N ASP A 228 10.66 11.67 -8.11
CA ASP A 228 11.56 11.94 -6.98
C ASP A 228 13.01 12.23 -7.40
N ARG A 229 13.40 11.77 -8.59
CA ARG A 229 14.73 11.92 -9.17
C ARG A 229 14.67 11.96 -10.70
N ASP A 230 15.79 12.34 -11.33
CA ASP A 230 15.90 12.37 -12.79
C ASP A 230 15.65 10.98 -13.41
N TRP A 231 14.82 10.95 -14.45
CA TRP A 231 14.56 9.75 -15.24
C TRP A 231 15.83 9.33 -15.99
N ALA A 232 16.28 8.11 -15.74
CA ALA A 232 17.48 7.56 -16.37
C ALA A 232 17.16 6.80 -17.67
N GLY A 233 15.88 6.49 -17.91
CA GLY A 233 15.41 5.79 -19.10
C GLY A 233 15.25 6.69 -20.32
N GLY A 234 14.92 6.08 -21.46
CA GLY A 234 14.46 6.81 -22.64
C GLY A 234 12.94 6.90 -22.69
N ASN A 235 12.39 7.11 -23.90
CA ASN A 235 10.99 6.78 -24.16
C ASN A 235 10.78 5.27 -23.95
N GLY A 236 9.66 4.89 -23.34
CA GLY A 236 9.45 3.49 -23.01
C GLY A 236 8.14 3.24 -22.26
N SER A 237 8.21 2.34 -21.29
CA SER A 237 7.07 1.99 -20.46
C SER A 237 7.50 1.87 -19.02
N VAL A 238 6.54 2.06 -18.12
CA VAL A 238 6.72 1.82 -16.69
C VAL A 238 5.69 0.83 -16.20
N TRP A 239 6.05 0.07 -15.18
CA TRP A 239 5.14 -0.76 -14.42
C TRP A 239 4.64 0.00 -13.21
N VAL A 240 3.32 0.02 -13.03
CA VAL A 240 2.66 0.66 -11.89
C VAL A 240 1.57 -0.26 -11.38
N VAL A 241 1.37 -0.28 -10.07
CA VAL A 241 0.20 -0.94 -9.48
C VAL A 241 -0.91 0.10 -9.34
N PRO A 242 -1.96 0.05 -10.19
CA PRO A 242 -2.99 1.06 -10.18
C PRO A 242 -3.86 0.95 -8.93
N PRO A 243 -4.49 2.06 -8.50
CA PRO A 243 -5.51 2.01 -7.47
C PRO A 243 -6.68 1.13 -7.89
N ALA A 244 -7.33 0.50 -6.90
CA ALA A 244 -8.56 -0.21 -7.16
C ALA A 244 -9.64 0.71 -7.72
N ALA A 245 -10.54 0.17 -8.54
CA ALA A 245 -11.63 0.93 -9.12
C ALA A 245 -12.43 1.66 -8.03
N GLY A 246 -12.50 2.99 -8.12
CA GLY A 246 -13.19 3.84 -7.13
C GLY A 246 -12.38 4.18 -5.88
N SER A 247 -11.15 3.70 -5.74
CA SER A 247 -10.21 4.11 -4.69
C SER A 247 -9.28 5.22 -5.19
N SER A 248 -9.00 6.20 -4.34
CA SER A 248 -7.93 7.18 -4.54
C SER A 248 -6.63 6.81 -3.81
N ARG A 249 -6.62 5.67 -3.11
CA ARG A 249 -5.45 5.20 -2.36
C ARG A 249 -4.56 4.34 -3.23
N ASN A 250 -3.27 4.60 -3.19
CA ASN A 250 -2.26 3.74 -3.79
C ASN A 250 -2.21 2.42 -3.02
N PRO A 251 -2.45 1.29 -3.67
CA PRO A 251 -2.50 0.00 -2.99
C PRO A 251 -1.10 -0.54 -2.76
N CYS A 252 -0.12 -0.13 -3.57
CA CYS A 252 1.28 -0.48 -3.42
C CYS A 252 1.85 0.17 -2.16
N ILE A 253 2.33 -0.68 -1.26
CA ILE A 253 2.96 -0.28 0.01
C ILE A 253 4.47 -0.19 -0.18
N GLY A 254 5.05 -1.04 -1.02
CA GLY A 254 6.48 -1.08 -1.25
C GLY A 254 6.82 -1.89 -2.48
N VAL A 255 7.91 -1.48 -3.13
CA VAL A 255 8.55 -2.20 -4.22
C VAL A 255 9.94 -2.56 -3.74
N TYR A 256 10.25 -3.85 -3.78
CA TYR A 256 11.51 -4.40 -3.35
C TYR A 256 12.17 -5.08 -4.53
N TRP A 257 13.48 -4.91 -4.62
CA TRP A 257 14.30 -5.50 -5.66
C TRP A 257 15.39 -6.31 -4.98
N HIS A 258 15.72 -7.45 -5.57
CA HIS A 258 16.78 -8.31 -5.07
C HIS A 258 17.80 -8.58 -6.18
N GLU A 259 19.07 -8.34 -5.87
CA GLU A 259 20.16 -8.74 -6.74
C GLU A 259 20.37 -10.26 -6.66
N PRO A 260 20.69 -10.90 -7.78
CA PRO A 260 21.02 -12.31 -7.82
C PRO A 260 22.39 -12.52 -7.17
N GLU A 261 22.44 -12.77 -5.86
CA GLU A 261 23.60 -13.42 -5.26
C GLU A 261 23.56 -14.92 -5.59
N GLY A 262 24.17 -15.27 -6.73
CA GLY A 262 24.55 -16.63 -7.12
C GLY A 262 23.48 -17.71 -6.96
N PHE A 263 22.68 -17.90 -8.00
CA PHE A 263 21.81 -19.08 -8.19
C PHE A 263 22.61 -20.36 -8.49
#